data_AF-A0A8X8XUB3-F1
#
_entry.id   AF-A0A8X8XUB3-F1
#
_cell.length_a   1.000
_cell.length_b   1.000
_cell.length_c   1.000
_cell.angle_alpha   90.00
_cell.angle_beta   90.00
_cell.angle_gamma   90.00
#
_symmetry.space_group_name_H-M   'P 1'
#
loop_
_entity.id
_entity.type
_entity.pdbx_description
1 polymer ?
#
loop_
_entity_poly.entity_id
_entity_poly.type
_entity_poly.pdbx_seq_one_letter_code
_entity_poly.pdbx_strand_id
1 'polypeptide(L)'
;MENVVDHTLVGALRDVSPPVMRMWEVAIGELIELGLVCTHDSPTLRPTMLDCADDLDRLKSYLSGDTTATFSSSLGVSSSTFNDS
;
A
#
# COMPACT_ATOMS: atom_id res chain seq x y z
N MET A 1 -12.21 -15.56 -24.11
CA MET A 1 -11.76 -14.54 -23.15
C MET A 1 -11.24 -15.29 -21.95
N GLU A 2 -9.95 -15.14 -21.68
CA GLU A 2 -9.25 -15.79 -20.58
C GLU A 2 -9.82 -15.18 -19.28
N ASN A 3 -10.19 -16.01 -18.30
CA ASN A 3 -10.63 -15.49 -17.02
C ASN A 3 -9.40 -14.94 -16.28
N VAL A 4 -9.17 -13.64 -16.39
CA VAL A 4 -8.00 -12.93 -15.81
C VAL A 4 -8.07 -12.90 -14.28
N VAL A 5 -9.22 -13.29 -13.70
CA VAL A 5 -9.42 -13.30 -12.24
C VAL A 5 -8.99 -14.65 -11.66
N ASP A 6 -7.89 -14.62 -10.91
CA ASP A 6 -7.42 -15.77 -10.14
C ASP A 6 -8.32 -16.00 -8.92
N HIS A 7 -9.03 -17.12 -8.90
CA HIS A 7 -9.93 -17.51 -7.82
C HIS A 7 -9.21 -17.76 -6.48
N THR A 8 -7.93 -18.11 -6.50
CA THR A 8 -7.12 -18.26 -5.27
C THR A 8 -6.88 -16.90 -4.62
N LEU A 9 -6.68 -15.86 -5.44
CA LEU A 9 -6.50 -14.48 -5.01
C LEU A 9 -7.79 -13.91 -4.40
N VAL A 10 -8.95 -14.24 -5.00
CA VAL A 10 -10.27 -13.90 -4.45
C VAL A 10 -10.52 -14.56 -3.09
N GLY A 11 -10.07 -15.81 -2.92
CA GLY A 11 -10.13 -16.51 -1.63
C GLY A 11 -9.29 -15.82 -0.56
N ALA A 12 -8.03 -15.51 -0.88
CA ALA A 12 -7.10 -14.84 0.03
C ALA A 12 -7.58 -13.46 0.49
N LEU A 13 -8.27 -12.71 -0.39
CA LEU A 13 -8.86 -11.42 -0.04
C LEU A 13 -9.90 -11.49 1.09
N ARG A 14 -10.57 -12.63 1.27
CA ARG A 14 -11.57 -12.82 2.35
C ARG A 14 -10.91 -12.91 3.73
N ASP A 15 -9.64 -13.28 3.77
CA ASP A 15 -8.85 -13.40 5.00
C ASP A 15 -8.08 -12.11 5.34
N VAL A 16 -8.12 -11.10 4.46
CA VAL A 16 -7.46 -9.80 4.69
C VAL A 16 -8.28 -8.96 5.67
N SER A 17 -7.61 -8.40 6.67
CA SER A 17 -8.28 -7.52 7.64
C SER A 17 -8.73 -6.20 6.99
N PRO A 18 -9.88 -5.61 7.41
CA PRO A 18 -10.37 -4.36 6.84
C PRO A 18 -9.39 -3.16 6.86
N PRO A 19 -8.52 -2.99 7.89
CA PRO A 19 -7.48 -1.96 7.85
C PRO A 19 -6.44 -2.20 6.76
N VAL A 20 -5.99 -3.45 6.59
CA VAL A 20 -5.03 -3.82 5.54
C VAL A 20 -5.63 -3.60 4.16
N MET A 21 -6.90 -3.98 3.96
CA MET A 21 -7.61 -3.74 2.70
C MET A 21 -7.64 -2.24 2.35
N ARG A 22 -7.95 -1.36 3.31
CA ARG A 22 -7.92 0.09 3.11
C ARG A 22 -6.53 0.63 2.77
N MET A 23 -5.47 0.08 3.36
CA MET A 23 -4.10 0.47 3.01
C MET A 23 -3.77 0.13 1.55
N TRP A 24 -4.19 -1.05 1.08
CA TRP A 24 -4.03 -1.45 -0.31
C TRP A 24 -4.85 -0.57 -1.27
N GLU A 25 -6.08 -0.21 -0.90
CA GLU A 25 -6.92 0.71 -1.72
C GLU A 25 -6.24 2.07 -1.90
N VAL A 26 -5.69 2.65 -0.83
CA VAL A 26 -4.91 3.89 -0.91
C VAL A 26 -3.69 3.70 -1.82
N ALA A 27 -2.95 2.62 -1.62
CA ALA A 27 -1.76 2.36 -2.43
C ALA A 27 -2.04 2.19 -3.92
N ILE A 28 -3.15 1.53 -4.26
CA ILE A 28 -3.59 1.41 -5.66
C ILE A 28 -3.93 2.79 -6.24
N GLY A 29 -4.60 3.66 -5.47
CA GLY A 29 -4.88 5.03 -5.87
C GLY A 29 -3.62 5.83 -6.18
N GLU A 30 -2.64 5.80 -5.28
CA GLU A 30 -1.35 6.48 -5.44
C GLU A 30 -0.57 5.94 -6.66
N LEU A 31 -0.59 4.63 -6.90
CA LEU A 31 0.05 4.03 -8.09
C LEU A 31 -0.61 4.46 -9.40
N ILE A 32 -1.94 4.57 -9.41
CA ILE A 32 -2.68 5.06 -10.58
C ILE A 32 -2.35 6.53 -10.84
N GLU A 33 -2.32 7.36 -9.80
CA GLU A 33 -1.96 8.77 -9.90
C GLU A 33 -0.52 8.93 -10.43
N LEU A 34 0.45 8.21 -9.88
CA LEU A 34 1.82 8.21 -10.38
C LEU A 34 1.89 7.80 -11.85
N GLY A 35 1.17 6.75 -12.25
CA GLY A 35 1.07 6.31 -13.64
C GLY A 35 0.47 7.37 -14.58
N LEU A 36 -0.53 8.12 -14.12
CA LEU A 36 -1.12 9.24 -14.87
C LEU A 36 -0.10 10.37 -15.08
N VAL A 37 0.64 10.77 -14.04
CA VAL A 37 1.67 11.81 -14.16
C VAL A 37 2.83 11.35 -15.06
N CYS A 38 3.24 10.07 -14.95
CA CYS A 38 4.25 9.46 -15.82
C CYS A 38 3.87 9.48 -17.31
N THR A 39 2.58 9.46 -17.62
CA THR A 39 2.05 9.41 -18.99
C THR A 39 1.55 10.75 -19.51
N HIS A 40 1.83 11.85 -18.80
CA HIS A 40 1.39 13.18 -19.17
C HIS A 40 1.83 13.58 -20.60
N ASP A 41 0.95 14.24 -21.37
CA ASP A 41 1.20 14.60 -22.77
C ASP A 41 2.49 15.42 -22.94
N SER A 42 2.66 16.45 -22.11
CA SER A 42 3.91 17.23 -22.06
C SER A 42 5.04 16.44 -21.39
N PRO A 43 6.17 16.18 -22.09
CA PRO A 43 7.33 15.50 -21.50
C PRO A 43 7.93 16.22 -20.29
N THR A 44 7.81 17.54 -20.22
CA THR A 44 8.41 18.34 -19.12
C THR A 44 7.63 18.26 -17.81
N LEU A 45 6.40 17.75 -17.85
CA LEU A 45 5.55 17.56 -16.67
C LEU A 45 5.61 16.13 -16.15
N ARG A 46 6.28 15.22 -16.87
CA ARG A 46 6.52 13.86 -16.40
C ARG A 46 7.61 13.89 -15.33
N PRO A 47 7.48 13.09 -14.26
CA PRO A 47 8.52 12.95 -13.26
C PRO A 47 9.78 12.32 -13.86
N THR A 48 10.91 12.55 -13.20
CA THR A 48 12.11 11.78 -13.47
C THR A 48 11.97 10.37 -12.89
N MET A 49 12.76 9.42 -13.37
CA MET A 49 12.79 8.07 -12.78
C MET A 49 13.22 8.07 -11.31
N LEU A 50 13.98 9.09 -10.87
CA LEU A 50 14.37 9.24 -9.48
C LEU A 50 13.16 9.62 -8.62
N ASP A 51 12.36 10.60 -9.07
CA ASP A 51 11.12 11.00 -8.39
C ASP A 51 10.16 9.80 -8.28
N CYS A 52 10.00 9.02 -9.37
CA CYS A 52 9.18 7.81 -9.34
C CYS A 52 9.69 6.78 -8.32
N ALA A 53 11.01 6.58 -8.23
CA ALA A 53 11.60 5.62 -7.32
C ALA A 53 11.38 6.04 -5.85
N ASP A 54 11.52 7.33 -5.56
CA ASP A 54 11.30 7.90 -4.24
C ASP A 54 9.82 7.76 -3.82
N ASP A 55 8.87 8.05 -4.73
CA ASP A 55 7.43 7.88 -4.48
C ASP A 55 7.07 6.41 -4.23
N LEU A 56 7.63 5.48 -5.01
CA LEU A 56 7.42 4.05 -4.85
C LEU A 56 8.03 3.52 -3.55
N ASP A 57 9.19 4.01 -3.11
CA ASP A 57 9.80 3.62 -1.83
C ASP A 57 8.98 4.11 -0.64
N ARG A 58 8.43 5.33 -0.73
CA ARG A 58 7.49 5.84 0.27
C ARG A 58 6.21 5.01 0.33
N LEU A 59 5.70 4.55 -0.80
CA LEU A 59 4.52 3.69 -0.81
C LEU A 59 4.82 2.30 -0.25
N LYS A 60 6.00 1.75 -0.58
CA LYS A 60 6.48 0.48 -0.05
C LYS A 60 6.64 0.52 1.48
N SER A 61 7.22 1.58 2.04
CA SER A 61 7.36 1.74 3.50
C SER A 61 6.01 1.90 4.20
N TYR A 62 5.06 2.61 3.58
CA TYR A 62 3.67 2.68 4.06
C TYR A 62 3.01 1.29 4.16
N LEU A 63 3.14 0.47 3.10
CA LEU A 63 2.60 -0.89 3.06
C LEU A 63 3.32 -1.89 3.98
N SER A 64 4.63 -1.70 4.18
CA SER A 64 5.45 -2.56 5.04
C SER A 64 5.15 -2.37 6.53
N GLY A 65 4.34 -1.36 6.87
CA GLY A 65 3.87 -1.15 8.23
C GLY A 65 4.80 -0.34 9.12
N ASP A 66 5.82 0.32 8.56
CA ASP A 66 6.61 1.32 9.28
C ASP A 66 5.73 2.49 9.76
N THR A 67 4.56 2.68 9.14
CA THR A 67 3.53 3.64 9.54
C THR A 67 2.46 3.06 10.48
N THR A 68 2.26 1.73 10.53
CA THR A 68 1.26 1.09 11.42
C THR A 68 1.61 1.18 12.90
N ALA A 69 2.88 1.41 13.27
CA ALA A 69 3.27 1.71 14.64
C ALA A 69 2.52 2.94 15.21
N THR A 70 2.24 3.94 14.36
CA THR A 70 1.54 5.16 14.77
C THR A 70 0.04 4.92 15.00
N PHE A 71 -0.64 4.12 14.17
CA PHE A 71 -2.07 3.81 14.37
C PHE A 71 -2.31 2.90 15.58
N SER A 72 -1.37 2.00 15.89
CA SER A 72 -1.44 1.18 17.11
C SER A 72 -1.32 2.06 18.38
N SER A 73 -0.53 3.13 18.33
CA SER A 73 -0.36 4.04 19.46
C SER A 73 -1.57 4.94 19.74
N SER A 74 -2.39 5.26 18.72
CA SER A 74 -3.61 6.06 18.88
C SER A 74 -4.86 5.25 19.24
N LEU A 75 -4.85 3.93 19.00
CA LEU A 75 -5.92 3.02 19.42
C LEU A 75 -5.78 2.52 20.86
N GLY A 76 -4.78 2.97 21.62
CA GLY A 76 -4.60 2.60 23.03
C GLY A 76 -4.36 1.10 23.25
N VAL A 77 -3.96 0.34 22.22
CA VAL A 77 -3.63 -1.07 22.40
C VAL A 77 -2.28 -1.16 23.11
N SER A 78 -2.35 -1.30 24.43
CA SER A 78 -1.19 -1.52 25.28
C SER A 78 -0.60 -2.88 24.91
N SER A 79 0.58 -2.89 24.29
CA SER A 79 1.36 -4.10 24.09
C SER A 79 2.04 -4.49 25.39
N SER A 80 1.37 -5.28 26.23
CA SER A 80 2.05 -6.04 27.28
C SER A 80 2.51 -7.37 26.67
N THR A 81 3.81 -7.51 26.44
CA THR A 81 4.44 -8.82 26.30
C THR A 81 4.30 -9.52 27.65
N PHE A 82 3.31 -10.39 27.78
CA PHE A 82 3.27 -11.35 28.88
C PHE A 82 4.40 -12.34 28.63
N ASN A 83 5.35 -12.33 29.55
CA ASN A 83 6.41 -13.31 29.68
C ASN A 83 5.78 -14.60 30.23
N ASP A 84 6.06 -15.77 29.64
CA ASP A 84 6.12 -16.99 30.46
C ASP A 84 7.04 -18.07 29.86
N SER A 85 8.00 -18.47 30.71
CA SER A 85 8.94 -19.61 30.69
C SER A 85 10.12 -19.62 29.70
#